data_AF-A0A397EL45-F1
#
_entry.id   AF-A0A397EL45-F1
#
_cell.length_a   1.000
_cell.length_b   1.000
_cell.length_c   1.000
_cell.angle_alpha   90.00
_cell.angle_beta   90.00
_cell.angle_gamma   90.00
#
_symmetry.space_group_name_H-M   'P 1'
#
loop_
_entity.id
_entity.type
_entity.pdbx_description
1 polymer ?
#
loop_
_entity_poly.entity_id
_entity_poly.type
_entity_poly.pdbx_seq_one_letter_code
_entity_poly.pdbx_strand_id
1 'polypeptide(L)'
;MLNYLLLATHRTQTMSTSPSKKAKTETTFVDVPSNSDFPIQNLPYGIFSTREDPENKRVGVAIGNLVLDLSVLAAEGHFTFDASFFSEPTLNSFMAAGKTTWDAARATIKRLLSAEEPTLRDDVDLQNRALI
;
A
#
# COMPACT_ATOMS: atom_id res chain seq x y z
N MET A 1 -4.44 -25.04 66.52
CA MET A 1 -3.64 -25.47 65.35
C MET A 1 -2.58 -24.40 65.12
N LEU A 2 -1.31 -24.80 65.17
CA LEU A 2 -0.09 -23.98 65.25
C LEU A 2 0.37 -23.49 63.85
N ASN A 3 0.96 -22.28 63.78
CA ASN A 3 2.10 -21.83 62.92
C ASN A 3 2.02 -22.00 61.38
N TYR A 4 2.78 -21.33 60.48
CA TYR A 4 4.02 -20.54 60.53
C TYR A 4 4.07 -19.58 59.31
N LEU A 5 4.75 -18.45 59.50
CA LEU A 5 5.32 -17.46 58.58
C LEU A 5 6.13 -18.09 57.41
N LEU A 6 6.30 -17.37 56.27
CA LEU A 6 7.61 -16.85 55.80
C LEU A 6 7.85 -16.78 54.25
N LEU A 7 8.27 -15.57 53.81
CA LEU A 7 9.13 -15.15 52.67
C LEU A 7 8.65 -15.42 51.22
N ALA A 8 8.28 -14.38 50.47
CA ALA A 8 9.14 -13.42 49.74
C ALA A 8 9.66 -13.95 48.41
N THR A 9 9.45 -13.20 47.32
CA THR A 9 10.53 -12.62 46.49
C THR A 9 9.93 -11.82 45.33
N HIS A 10 10.47 -10.62 45.16
CA HIS A 10 10.14 -9.59 44.19
C HIS A 10 10.23 -10.04 42.73
N ARG A 11 9.32 -9.51 41.89
CA ARG A 11 9.69 -9.08 40.53
C ARG A 11 8.80 -7.92 40.06
N THR A 12 9.15 -6.72 40.50
CA THR A 12 8.92 -5.52 39.70
C THR A 12 9.75 -5.67 38.42
N GLN A 13 9.12 -5.98 37.29
CA GLN A 13 9.78 -5.83 36.00
C GLN A 13 9.69 -4.35 35.64
N THR A 14 10.76 -3.64 35.96
CA THR A 14 11.03 -2.29 35.50
C THR A 14 11.01 -2.27 33.98
N MET A 15 10.36 -1.23 33.45
CA MET A 15 10.49 -0.77 32.09
C MET A 15 11.99 -0.69 31.74
N SER A 16 12.45 -1.57 30.86
CA SER A 16 13.71 -1.41 30.17
C SER A 16 13.39 -1.31 28.70
N THR A 17 13.37 -0.06 28.24
CA THR A 17 13.28 0.33 26.83
C THR A 17 14.42 -0.33 26.07
N SER A 18 14.13 -1.48 25.45
CA SER A 18 14.97 -1.98 24.37
C SER A 18 14.98 -0.94 23.24
N PRO A 19 16.12 -0.64 22.61
CA PRO A 19 16.15 0.20 21.43
C PRO A 19 15.43 -0.56 20.33
N SER A 20 14.13 -0.27 20.15
CA SER A 20 13.37 -0.72 19.00
C SER A 20 14.12 -0.24 17.77
N LYS A 21 14.62 -1.18 16.95
CA LYS A 21 15.05 -0.90 15.58
C LYS A 21 13.99 0.02 14.99
N LYS A 22 14.31 1.29 14.69
CA LYS A 22 13.36 2.20 14.05
C LYS A 22 12.82 1.49 12.82
N ALA A 23 11.57 1.06 12.86
CA ALA A 23 10.86 0.62 11.68
C ALA A 23 10.91 1.81 10.72
N LYS A 24 11.47 1.63 9.52
CA LYS A 24 11.46 2.65 8.48
C LYS A 24 9.98 2.97 8.25
N THR A 25 9.51 4.12 8.70
CA THR A 25 8.13 4.55 8.47
C THR A 25 8.00 4.71 6.97
N GLU A 26 7.31 3.79 6.29
CA GLU A 26 7.03 3.93 4.87
C GLU A 26 6.09 5.12 4.71
N THR A 27 6.64 6.23 4.23
CA THR A 27 5.94 7.49 3.99
C THR A 27 5.58 7.59 2.52
N THR A 28 4.38 8.11 2.26
CA THR A 28 3.87 8.42 0.92
C THR A 28 3.87 9.93 0.71
N PHE A 29 3.97 10.38 -0.54
CA PHE A 29 3.75 11.80 -0.87
C PHE A 29 2.26 12.14 -1.00
N VAL A 30 1.41 11.12 -1.14
CA VAL A 30 -0.06 11.29 -1.18
C VAL A 30 -0.57 11.64 0.22
N ASP A 31 -1.45 12.63 0.30
CA ASP A 31 -2.11 12.96 1.56
C ASP A 31 -3.08 11.85 1.98
N VAL A 32 -2.73 11.14 3.04
CA VAL A 32 -3.50 10.02 3.59
C VAL A 32 -3.98 10.40 4.98
N PRO A 33 -5.30 10.48 5.22
CA PRO A 33 -5.84 10.70 6.56
C PRO A 33 -5.33 9.65 7.55
N SER A 34 -5.01 10.07 8.77
CA SER A 34 -4.46 9.17 9.81
C SER A 34 -5.40 8.03 10.21
N ASN A 35 -6.70 8.18 9.95
CA ASN A 35 -7.75 7.18 10.18
C ASN A 35 -8.23 6.50 8.88
N SER A 36 -7.50 6.63 7.77
CA SER A 36 -7.86 5.98 6.51
C SER A 36 -7.67 4.46 6.60
N ASP A 37 -8.63 3.72 6.06
CA ASP A 37 -8.53 2.27 5.85
C ASP A 37 -7.55 1.91 4.71
N PHE A 38 -7.11 2.90 3.93
CA PHE A 38 -6.27 2.73 2.75
C PHE A 38 -4.90 3.40 2.89
N PRO A 39 -4.10 3.08 3.93
CA PRO A 39 -2.74 3.59 4.00
C PRO A 39 -1.82 2.86 3.01
N ILE A 40 -0.62 3.40 2.78
CA ILE A 40 0.39 2.81 1.87
C ILE A 40 0.77 1.37 2.25
N GLN A 41 0.49 0.91 3.46
CA GLN A 41 0.71 -0.46 3.90
C GLN A 41 -0.40 -1.42 3.44
N ASN A 42 -1.61 -0.96 3.13
CA ASN A 42 -2.74 -1.81 2.74
C ASN A 42 -2.77 -2.03 1.22
N LEU A 43 -2.92 -0.96 0.44
CA LEU A 43 -2.96 -0.98 -1.04
C LEU A 43 -3.84 -2.11 -1.61
N PRO A 44 -5.17 -2.08 -1.38
CA PRO A 44 -6.07 -3.07 -1.95
C PRO A 44 -6.31 -2.79 -3.44
N TYR A 45 -6.42 -3.87 -4.23
CA TYR A 45 -6.76 -3.80 -5.65
C TYR A 45 -8.28 -3.81 -5.82
N GLY A 46 -8.78 -3.03 -6.78
CA GLY A 46 -10.20 -2.97 -7.12
C GLY A 46 -10.42 -2.63 -8.58
N ILE A 47 -11.67 -2.80 -9.03
CA ILE A 47 -12.13 -2.26 -10.32
C ILE A 47 -12.84 -0.95 -10.06
N PHE A 48 -12.48 0.07 -10.83
CA PHE A 48 -13.11 1.38 -10.76
C PHE A 48 -13.39 1.91 -12.17
N SER A 49 -14.19 2.96 -12.21
CA SER A 49 -14.46 3.81 -13.37
C SER A 49 -14.71 5.22 -12.86
N THR A 50 -14.70 6.21 -13.74
CA THR A 50 -14.98 7.60 -13.34
C THR A 50 -16.42 7.98 -13.72
N ARG A 51 -16.91 9.11 -13.21
CA ARG A 51 -18.25 9.58 -13.57
C ARG A 51 -18.31 10.04 -15.03
N GLU A 52 -17.19 10.56 -15.51
CA GLU A 52 -17.00 11.05 -16.87
C GLU A 52 -16.88 9.90 -17.88
N ASP A 53 -16.40 8.74 -17.44
CA ASP A 53 -16.20 7.55 -18.27
C ASP A 53 -16.58 6.25 -17.51
N PRO A 54 -17.89 5.99 -17.34
CA PRO A 54 -18.40 4.87 -16.53
C PRO A 54 -18.22 3.49 -17.18
N GLU A 55 -18.03 3.45 -18.51
CA GLU A 55 -17.85 2.20 -19.26
C GLU A 55 -16.39 1.73 -19.23
N ASN A 56 -15.44 2.64 -19.04
CA ASN A 56 -14.02 2.35 -18.95
C ASN A 56 -13.61 1.85 -17.56
N LYS A 57 -14.07 0.63 -17.25
CA LYS A 57 -13.71 -0.08 -16.02
C LYS A 57 -12.31 -0.64 -16.13
N ARG A 58 -11.48 -0.39 -15.12
CA ARG A 58 -10.08 -0.82 -15.08
C ARG A 58 -9.58 -1.02 -13.66
N VAL A 59 -8.38 -1.58 -13.55
CA VAL A 59 -7.78 -1.93 -12.26
C VAL A 59 -7.15 -0.68 -11.61
N GLY A 60 -7.49 -0.46 -10.35
CA GLY A 60 -6.91 0.59 -9.53
C GLY A 60 -6.53 0.09 -8.14
N VAL A 61 -5.79 0.92 -7.41
CA VAL A 61 -5.43 0.70 -6.01
C VAL A 61 -5.87 1.87 -5.15
N ALA A 62 -6.61 1.61 -4.09
CA ALA A 62 -7.03 2.66 -3.17
C ALA A 62 -5.85 3.14 -2.30
N ILE A 63 -5.70 4.45 -2.18
CA ILE A 63 -4.71 5.11 -1.31
C ILE A 63 -5.29 6.41 -0.74
N GLY A 64 -5.46 6.46 0.58
CA GLY A 64 -6.12 7.59 1.24
C GLY A 64 -7.55 7.78 0.73
N ASN A 65 -7.79 8.92 0.09
CA ASN A 65 -9.07 9.26 -0.56
C ASN A 65 -9.02 9.16 -2.09
N LEU A 66 -7.92 8.66 -2.64
CA LEU A 66 -7.65 8.59 -4.07
C LEU A 66 -7.59 7.14 -4.54
N VAL A 67 -7.69 6.95 -5.84
CA VAL A 67 -7.42 5.71 -6.54
C VAL A 67 -6.22 5.91 -7.46
N LEU A 68 -5.22 5.06 -7.32
CA LEU A 68 -4.11 4.94 -8.26
C LEU A 68 -4.53 4.05 -9.44
N ASP A 69 -4.61 4.64 -10.63
CA ASP A 69 -4.94 3.97 -11.89
C ASP A 69 -3.75 3.16 -12.41
N LEU A 70 -3.83 1.83 -12.33
CA LEU A 70 -2.74 0.97 -12.74
C LEU A 70 -2.62 0.84 -14.26
N SER A 71 -3.70 1.11 -15.01
CA SER A 71 -3.67 1.07 -16.47
C SER A 71 -2.80 2.18 -17.04
N VAL A 72 -2.84 3.37 -16.43
CA VAL A 72 -1.98 4.50 -16.79
C VAL A 72 -0.51 4.14 -16.54
N LEU A 73 -0.20 3.61 -15.34
CA LEU A 73 1.18 3.22 -15.02
C LEU A 73 1.71 2.08 -15.91
N ALA A 74 0.83 1.18 -16.36
CA ALA A 74 1.17 0.14 -17.32
C ALA A 74 1.49 0.70 -18.70
N ALA A 75 0.70 1.67 -19.18
CA ALA A 75 0.95 2.34 -20.45
C ALA A 75 2.28 3.11 -20.47
N GLU A 76 2.71 3.65 -19.33
CA GLU A 76 4.02 4.30 -19.15
C GLU A 76 5.18 3.32 -18.94
N GLY A 77 4.92 2.01 -18.94
CA GLY A 77 5.97 0.98 -18.87
C GLY A 77 6.60 0.81 -17.48
N HIS A 78 5.90 1.17 -16.40
CA HIS A 78 6.45 1.04 -15.04
C HIS A 78 6.51 -0.39 -14.49
N PHE A 79 5.84 -1.34 -15.14
CA PHE A 79 5.84 -2.74 -14.73
C PHE A 79 6.80 -3.58 -15.60
N THR A 80 7.54 -4.48 -14.96
CA THR A 80 8.52 -5.35 -15.63
C THR A 80 7.91 -6.65 -16.18
N PHE A 81 6.59 -6.74 -16.21
CA PHE A 81 5.79 -7.87 -16.66
C PHE A 81 4.70 -7.37 -17.62
N ASP A 82 4.06 -8.28 -18.36
CA ASP A 82 2.89 -7.92 -19.17
C ASP A 82 1.75 -7.45 -18.26
N ALA A 83 1.53 -6.13 -18.23
CA ALA A 83 0.59 -5.45 -17.37
C ALA A 83 -0.71 -5.06 -18.10
N SER A 84 -0.96 -5.63 -19.29
CA SER A 84 -2.15 -5.35 -20.10
C SER A 84 -3.46 -5.63 -19.36
N PHE A 85 -3.47 -6.59 -18.43
CA PHE A 85 -4.64 -6.89 -17.60
C PHE A 85 -5.06 -5.75 -16.67
N PHE A 86 -4.23 -4.73 -16.42
CA PHE A 86 -4.66 -3.58 -15.62
C PHE A 86 -5.69 -2.70 -16.33
N SER A 87 -5.80 -2.83 -17.66
CA SER A 87 -6.84 -2.18 -18.46
C SER A 87 -8.12 -3.03 -18.59
N GLU A 88 -8.20 -4.20 -17.96
CA GLU A 88 -9.37 -5.06 -18.03
C GLU A 88 -10.47 -4.64 -17.03
N PRO A 89 -11.76 -4.88 -17.37
CA PRO A 89 -12.88 -4.55 -16.50
C PRO A 89 -13.07 -5.51 -15.31
N THR A 90 -12.15 -6.48 -15.12
CA THR A 90 -12.19 -7.45 -14.02
C THR A 90 -10.79 -7.75 -13.50
N LEU A 91 -10.68 -8.21 -12.25
CA LEU A 91 -9.40 -8.60 -11.65
C LEU A 91 -8.95 -10.01 -12.06
N ASN A 92 -9.75 -10.76 -12.81
CA ASN A 92 -9.56 -12.20 -12.99
C ASN A 92 -8.20 -12.55 -13.60
N SER A 93 -7.80 -11.84 -14.66
CA SER A 93 -6.52 -12.06 -15.33
C SER A 93 -5.34 -11.69 -14.44
N PHE A 94 -5.44 -10.59 -13.68
CA PHE A 94 -4.43 -10.23 -12.68
C PHE A 94 -4.34 -11.28 -11.56
N MET A 95 -5.47 -11.79 -11.08
CA MET A 95 -5.51 -12.86 -10.08
C MET A 95 -5.01 -14.21 -10.64
N ALA A 96 -5.09 -14.44 -11.95
CA ALA A 96 -4.52 -15.62 -12.58
C ALA A 96 -2.99 -15.52 -12.76
N ALA A 97 -2.42 -14.32 -12.79
CA ALA A 97 -0.99 -14.08 -13.02
C ALA A 97 -0.08 -14.56 -11.87
N GLY A 98 -0.65 -14.84 -10.70
CA GLY A 98 0.02 -15.50 -9.59
C GLY A 98 0.98 -14.63 -8.78
N LYS A 99 1.53 -15.24 -7.72
CA LYS A 99 2.25 -14.56 -6.63
C LYS A 99 3.42 -13.69 -7.11
N THR A 100 4.23 -14.18 -8.05
CA THR A 100 5.39 -13.42 -8.57
C THR A 100 4.96 -12.08 -9.15
N THR A 101 3.89 -12.07 -9.95
CA THR A 101 3.34 -10.87 -10.58
C THR A 101 2.76 -9.92 -9.53
N TRP A 102 2.06 -10.46 -8.53
CA TRP A 102 1.49 -9.66 -7.44
C TRP A 102 2.57 -8.99 -6.57
N ASP A 103 3.63 -9.73 -6.24
CA ASP A 103 4.76 -9.21 -5.47
C ASP A 103 5.46 -8.09 -6.25
N ALA A 104 5.70 -8.30 -7.55
CA ALA A 104 6.28 -7.29 -8.44
C ALA A 104 5.39 -6.05 -8.56
N ALA A 105 4.08 -6.23 -8.79
CA ALA A 105 3.11 -5.14 -8.84
C ALA A 105 3.12 -4.33 -7.54
N ARG A 106 3.02 -5.01 -6.39
CA ARG A 106 3.00 -4.37 -5.07
C ARG A 106 4.30 -3.61 -4.79
N ALA A 107 5.46 -4.18 -5.15
CA ALA A 107 6.75 -3.51 -5.00
C ALA A 107 6.82 -2.24 -5.87
N THR A 108 6.39 -2.31 -7.13
CA THR A 108 6.34 -1.14 -8.02
C THR A 108 5.40 -0.07 -7.49
N ILE A 109 4.17 -0.43 -7.10
CA ILE A 109 3.17 0.51 -6.60
C ILE A 109 3.67 1.21 -5.33
N LYS A 110 4.20 0.44 -4.37
CA LYS A 110 4.78 1.00 -3.15
C LYS A 110 5.93 1.96 -3.43
N ARG A 111 6.83 1.58 -4.35
CA ARG A 111 7.95 2.42 -4.76
C ARG A 111 7.42 3.73 -5.35
N LEU A 112 6.52 3.66 -6.33
CA LEU A 112 5.97 4.84 -6.99
C LEU A 112 5.21 5.77 -6.04
N LEU A 113 4.51 5.24 -5.04
CA LEU A 113 3.81 6.03 -4.02
C LEU A 113 4.74 6.56 -2.91
N SER A 114 6.00 6.13 -2.85
CA SER A 114 6.93 6.52 -1.81
C SER A 114 7.23 8.02 -1.85
N ALA A 115 7.31 8.66 -0.68
CA ALA A 115 7.77 10.04 -0.58
C ALA A 115 9.23 10.22 -1.05
N GLU A 116 10.00 9.14 -1.14
CA GLU A 116 11.40 9.14 -1.59
C GLU A 116 11.56 8.89 -3.11
N GLU A 117 10.47 8.58 -3.84
CA GLU A 117 10.52 8.24 -5.26
C GLU A 117 10.00 9.40 -6.13
N PRO A 118 10.86 10.05 -6.93
CA PRO A 118 10.46 11.19 -7.75
C PRO A 118 9.60 10.81 -8.96
N THR A 119 9.67 9.56 -9.46
CA THR A 119 9.06 9.17 -10.75
C THR A 119 7.60 9.58 -10.86
N LEU A 120 6.77 9.26 -9.86
CA LEU A 120 5.38 9.71 -9.82
C LEU A 120 5.24 11.02 -9.04
N ARG A 121 5.96 11.18 -7.92
CA ARG A 121 5.85 12.34 -7.01
C ARG A 121 6.13 13.69 -7.68
N ASP A 122 7.09 13.75 -8.61
CA ASP A 122 7.54 15.01 -9.22
C ASP A 122 6.97 15.20 -10.64
N ASP A 123 6.32 14.18 -11.20
CA ASP A 123 5.63 14.26 -12.49
C ASP A 123 4.15 14.62 -12.28
N VAL A 124 3.85 15.91 -12.41
CA VAL A 124 2.49 16.45 -12.22
C VAL A 124 1.53 15.94 -13.29
N ASP A 125 1.99 15.78 -14.53
CA ASP A 125 1.14 15.32 -15.63
C ASP A 125 0.78 13.84 -15.46
N LEU A 126 1.72 13.04 -14.99
CA LEU A 126 1.46 11.64 -14.64
C LEU A 126 0.55 11.54 -13.43
N GLN A 127 0.76 12.34 -12.38
CA GLN A 127 -0.13 12.35 -11.21
C GLN A 127 -1.58 12.68 -11.59
N ASN A 128 -1.80 13.72 -12.38
CA ASN A 128 -3.15 14.13 -12.78
C ASN A 128 -3.89 13.04 -13.58
N ARG A 129 -3.15 12.16 -14.27
CA ARG A 129 -3.75 11.03 -15.00
C ARG A 129 -3.89 9.78 -14.13
N ALA A 130 -2.93 9.53 -13.24
CA ALA A 130 -2.82 8.29 -12.49
C ALA A 130 -3.49 8.34 -11.10
N LEU A 131 -3.71 9.50 -10.51
CA LEU A 131 -4.35 9.67 -9.20
C LEU A 131 -5.70 10.35 -9.37
N ILE A 132 -6.78 9.61 -9.07
CA ILE A 132 -8.18 10.02 -9.28
C ILE A 132 -8.93 10.10 -7.96
#